data_AF-A0A2K9IVV0-F1
#
_entry.id   AF-A0A2K9IVV0-F1
#
_cell.length_a   1.000
_cell.length_b   1.000
_cell.length_c   1.000
_cell.angle_alpha   90.00
_cell.angle_beta   90.00
_cell.angle_gamma   90.00
#
_symmetry.space_group_name_H-M   'P 1'
#
loop_
_entity.id
_entity.type
_entity.pdbx_description
1 polymer ?
#
loop_
_entity_poly.entity_id
_entity_poly.type
_entity_poly.pdbx_seq_one_letter_code
_entity_poly.pdbx_strand_id
1 'polypeptide(L)'
;MRPALTKDIHVQTFKDYYWLKEELQLFCKQNGIRTSGSKLELTDRIETFLRTGEVKKPIRKRSGTKKAKTKDELSLDTVITENHRCSQHVRAFFKTFIPNFHFSTYIQNYFKENVGNTYHDVVQAWYEEGE
;
A
#
# COMPACT_ATOMS: atom_id res chain seq x y z
N MET A 1 -21.99 -35.57 -10.51
CA MET A 1 -21.20 -35.01 -11.62
C MET A 1 -20.94 -33.55 -11.31
N ARG A 2 -19.69 -33.09 -11.34
CA ARG A 2 -19.32 -31.70 -11.06
C ARG A 2 -19.35 -30.90 -12.38
N PRO A 3 -20.06 -29.76 -12.45
CA PRO A 3 -20.08 -28.95 -13.66
C PRO A 3 -18.72 -28.28 -13.90
N ALA A 4 -18.39 -27.98 -15.16
CA ALA A 4 -17.21 -27.20 -15.49
C ALA A 4 -17.45 -25.71 -15.16
N LEU A 5 -16.44 -25.03 -14.60
CA LEU A 5 -16.51 -23.59 -14.34
C LEU A 5 -16.35 -22.82 -15.66
N THR A 6 -17.45 -22.63 -16.38
CA THR A 6 -17.51 -21.90 -17.65
C THR A 6 -18.39 -20.67 -17.52
N LYS A 7 -18.28 -19.73 -18.48
CA LYS A 7 -19.08 -18.49 -18.49
C LYS A 7 -20.59 -18.73 -18.59
N ASP A 8 -20.97 -19.93 -19.03
CA ASP A 8 -22.34 -20.38 -19.23
C ASP A 8 -22.93 -21.07 -17.98
N ILE A 9 -22.14 -21.24 -16.90
CA ILE A 9 -22.64 -21.81 -15.65
C ILE A 9 -23.58 -20.83 -14.94
N HIS A 10 -24.70 -21.35 -14.41
CA HIS A 10 -25.62 -20.52 -13.64
C HIS A 10 -24.99 -20.11 -12.30
N VAL A 11 -25.20 -18.87 -11.87
CA VAL A 11 -24.68 -18.31 -10.60
C VAL A 11 -25.03 -19.20 -9.41
N GLN A 12 -26.24 -19.76 -9.42
CA GLN A 12 -26.75 -20.61 -8.35
C GLN A 12 -26.00 -21.94 -8.28
N THR A 13 -25.80 -22.58 -9.45
CA THR A 13 -24.95 -23.77 -9.57
C THR A 13 -23.53 -23.47 -9.10
N PHE A 14 -22.96 -22.32 -9.44
CA PHE A 14 -21.65 -21.93 -8.93
C PHE A 14 -21.58 -21.86 -7.40
N LYS A 15 -22.65 -21.43 -6.71
CA LYS A 15 -22.71 -21.38 -5.24
C LYS A 15 -22.89 -22.74 -4.58
N ASP A 16 -23.61 -23.66 -5.23
CA ASP A 16 -23.87 -25.00 -4.71
C ASP A 16 -22.63 -25.91 -4.73
N TYR A 17 -21.61 -25.60 -5.55
CA TYR A 17 -20.40 -26.41 -5.66
C TYR A 17 -19.19 -25.78 -4.98
N TYR A 18 -18.36 -26.64 -4.40
CA TYR A 18 -17.05 -26.26 -3.91
C TYR A 18 -16.07 -26.11 -5.08
N TRP A 19 -15.39 -24.97 -5.17
CA TRP A 19 -14.37 -24.69 -6.17
C TRP A 19 -12.98 -24.59 -5.56
N LEU A 20 -11.97 -25.14 -6.23
CA LEU A 20 -10.57 -24.92 -5.89
C LEU A 20 -10.16 -23.51 -6.32
N LYS A 21 -9.23 -22.92 -5.57
CA LYS A 21 -8.69 -21.60 -5.88
C LYS A 21 -8.11 -21.54 -7.29
N GLU A 22 -7.42 -22.59 -7.71
CA GLU A 22 -6.82 -22.69 -9.04
C GLU A 22 -7.88 -22.63 -10.15
N GLU A 23 -9.04 -23.27 -9.96
CA GLU A 23 -10.15 -23.23 -10.91
C GLU A 23 -10.76 -21.83 -10.99
N LEU A 24 -10.96 -21.18 -9.84
CA LEU A 24 -11.41 -19.79 -9.78
C LEU A 24 -10.40 -18.86 -10.49
N GLN A 25 -9.10 -19.07 -10.28
CA GLN A 25 -8.06 -18.28 -10.93
C GLN A 25 -8.00 -18.54 -12.45
N LEU A 26 -8.18 -19.80 -12.88
CA LEU A 26 -8.20 -20.16 -14.29
C LEU A 26 -9.38 -19.51 -15.02
N PHE A 27 -10.57 -19.58 -14.41
CA PHE A 27 -11.76 -18.89 -14.91
C PHE A 27 -11.55 -17.38 -14.98
N CYS A 28 -10.99 -16.78 -13.92
CA CYS A 28 -10.66 -15.37 -13.92
C CYS A 28 -9.69 -15.01 -15.06
N LYS A 29 -8.65 -15.82 -15.29
CA LYS A 29 -7.68 -15.60 -16.37
C LYS A 29 -8.31 -15.68 -17.76
N GLN A 30 -9.19 -16.67 -17.98
CA GLN A 30 -9.89 -16.86 -19.26
C GLN A 30 -10.87 -15.72 -19.57
N ASN A 31 -11.52 -15.16 -18.54
CA ASN A 31 -12.49 -14.07 -18.69
C ASN A 31 -11.89 -12.68 -18.45
N GLY A 32 -10.57 -12.55 -18.30
CA GLY A 32 -9.90 -11.26 -18.07
C GLY A 32 -10.22 -10.59 -16.72
N ILE A 33 -10.68 -11.36 -15.75
CA ILE A 33 -10.93 -10.95 -14.36
C ILE A 33 -9.62 -11.02 -13.58
N ARG A 34 -9.45 -10.15 -12.57
CA ARG A 34 -8.27 -10.18 -11.70
C ARG A 34 -8.21 -11.49 -10.89
N THR A 35 -7.12 -12.24 -11.08
CA THR A 35 -6.76 -13.48 -10.37
C THR A 35 -6.11 -13.26 -9.00
N SER A 36 -5.91 -12.00 -8.61
CA SER A 36 -5.34 -11.59 -7.32
C SER A 36 -6.45 -11.46 -6.28
N GLY A 37 -6.27 -12.13 -5.13
CA GLY A 37 -7.18 -12.08 -4.00
C GLY A 37 -7.27 -13.41 -3.26
N SER A 38 -7.98 -13.38 -2.14
CA SER A 38 -8.37 -14.57 -1.38
C SER A 38 -9.41 -15.39 -2.14
N LYS A 39 -9.59 -16.67 -1.78
CA LYS A 39 -10.60 -17.55 -2.41
C LYS A 39 -11.99 -16.90 -2.42
N LEU A 40 -12.39 -16.29 -1.30
CA LEU A 40 -13.67 -15.58 -1.16
C LEU A 40 -13.80 -14.40 -2.14
N GLU A 41 -12.74 -13.61 -2.32
CA GLU A 41 -12.76 -12.49 -3.27
C GLU A 41 -12.86 -12.96 -4.73
N LEU A 42 -12.23 -14.09 -5.06
CA LEU A 42 -12.36 -14.67 -6.38
C LEU A 42 -13.79 -15.17 -6.60
N THR A 43 -14.38 -15.84 -5.62
CA THR A 43 -15.77 -16.30 -5.66
C THR A 43 -16.74 -15.15 -5.87
N ASP A 44 -16.63 -14.07 -5.09
CA ASP A 44 -17.51 -12.90 -5.19
C ASP A 44 -17.42 -12.21 -6.56
N ARG A 45 -16.20 -12.08 -7.11
CA ARG A 45 -15.99 -11.51 -8.45
C ARG A 45 -16.58 -12.38 -9.55
N ILE A 46 -16.44 -13.70 -9.43
CA ILE A 46 -16.97 -14.66 -10.40
C ILE A 46 -18.49 -14.67 -10.32
N GLU A 47 -19.07 -14.66 -9.13
CA GLU A 47 -20.51 -14.54 -8.92
C GLU A 47 -21.05 -13.27 -9.59
N THR A 48 -20.41 -12.13 -9.33
CA THR A 48 -20.78 -10.85 -9.93
C THR A 48 -20.70 -10.92 -11.45
N PHE A 49 -19.62 -11.49 -11.99
CA PHE A 49 -19.41 -11.66 -13.42
C PHE A 49 -20.48 -12.54 -14.08
N LEU A 50 -20.85 -13.66 -13.44
CA LEU A 50 -21.92 -14.54 -13.94
C LEU A 50 -23.29 -13.87 -13.85
N ARG A 51 -23.53 -13.00 -12.86
CA ARG A 51 -24.81 -12.30 -12.68
C ARG A 51 -24.99 -11.12 -13.65
N THR A 52 -23.95 -10.33 -13.89
CA THR A 52 -24.04 -9.12 -14.71
C THR A 52 -23.51 -9.31 -16.13
N GLY A 53 -22.74 -10.37 -16.41
CA GLY A 53 -22.04 -10.58 -17.67
C GLY A 53 -20.93 -9.55 -17.94
N GLU A 54 -20.75 -8.58 -17.06
CA GLU A 54 -19.80 -7.49 -17.22
C GLU A 54 -18.49 -7.85 -16.52
N VAL A 55 -17.45 -8.14 -17.30
CA VAL A 55 -16.10 -7.93 -16.80
C VAL A 55 -16.00 -6.42 -16.58
N LYS A 56 -16.19 -5.96 -15.34
CA LYS A 56 -15.70 -4.64 -14.95
C LYS A 56 -14.19 -4.71 -15.18
N LYS A 57 -13.78 -4.38 -16.41
CA LYS A 57 -12.43 -3.90 -16.69
C LYS A 57 -12.23 -2.89 -15.59
N PRO A 58 -11.28 -3.08 -14.67
CA PRO A 58 -10.92 -1.95 -13.85
C PRO A 58 -10.58 -0.90 -14.90
N ILE A 59 -11.39 0.16 -14.98
CA ILE A 59 -10.85 1.47 -15.32
C ILE A 59 -9.59 1.44 -14.48
N ARG A 60 -8.45 1.37 -15.15
CA ARG A 60 -7.20 1.66 -14.48
C ARG A 60 -7.47 3.09 -14.01
N LYS A 61 -8.04 3.23 -12.80
CA LYS A 61 -7.43 4.02 -11.78
C LYS A 61 -6.02 3.43 -11.78
N ARG A 62 -5.19 3.94 -12.71
CA ARG A 62 -3.92 4.51 -12.33
C ARG A 62 -4.31 5.12 -11.01
N SER A 63 -3.97 4.43 -9.94
CA SER A 63 -3.67 5.14 -8.74
C SER A 63 -2.63 6.13 -9.25
N GLY A 64 -3.09 7.29 -9.71
CA GLY A 64 -2.49 8.51 -9.26
C GLY A 64 -2.48 8.31 -7.76
N THR A 65 -1.43 7.65 -7.25
CA THR A 65 -0.34 8.39 -6.62
C THR A 65 -0.70 9.83 -6.77
N LYS A 66 -1.47 10.32 -5.79
CA LYS A 66 -1.80 11.72 -5.69
C LYS A 66 -0.44 12.39 -5.86
N LYS A 67 -0.19 12.88 -7.05
CA LYS A 67 0.84 13.85 -7.35
C LYS A 67 0.29 15.14 -6.77
N ALA A 68 0.28 15.17 -5.45
CA ALA A 68 0.92 16.20 -4.68
C ALA A 68 1.92 15.42 -3.80
N LYS A 69 2.85 14.65 -4.39
CA LYS A 69 4.23 15.14 -4.44
C LYS A 69 4.31 16.61 -4.91
N THR A 70 3.92 17.53 -4.05
CA THR A 70 4.92 18.52 -3.67
C THR A 70 6.12 17.67 -3.27
N LYS A 71 7.26 17.90 -3.91
CA LYS A 71 8.46 17.79 -3.11
C LYS A 71 8.16 18.73 -1.94
N ASP A 72 7.65 18.22 -0.83
CA ASP A 72 8.09 18.77 0.44
C ASP A 72 9.57 18.47 0.38
N GLU A 73 10.32 19.39 -0.23
CA GLU A 73 11.71 19.58 0.11
C GLU A 73 11.64 19.75 1.61
N LEU A 74 11.81 18.63 2.31
CA LEU A 74 12.12 18.64 3.72
C LEU A 74 13.22 19.68 3.81
N SER A 75 12.95 20.75 4.53
CA SER A 75 13.89 21.82 4.81
C SER A 75 14.34 21.63 6.25
N LEU A 76 15.41 22.32 6.62
CA LEU A 76 15.76 22.46 8.04
C LEU A 76 14.61 23.12 8.82
N ASP A 77 13.79 23.94 8.15
CA ASP A 77 12.59 24.57 8.72
C ASP A 77 11.36 23.64 8.82
N THR A 78 11.45 22.39 8.37
CA THR A 78 10.32 21.46 8.46
C THR A 78 10.03 21.13 9.92
N VAL A 79 8.80 21.42 10.34
CA VAL A 79 8.33 21.16 11.71
C VAL A 79 7.98 19.69 11.91
N ILE A 80 8.42 19.15 13.04
CA ILE A 80 8.10 17.80 13.50
C ILE A 80 6.63 17.76 13.94
N THR A 81 5.83 16.93 13.29
CA THR A 81 4.43 16.69 13.66
C THR A 81 4.28 15.49 14.59
N GLU A 82 3.20 15.39 15.37
CA GLU A 82 2.96 14.24 16.28
C GLU A 82 2.98 12.88 15.54
N ASN A 83 2.58 12.87 14.27
CA ASN A 83 2.55 11.70 13.41
C ASN A 83 3.83 11.56 12.57
N HIS A 84 4.94 12.14 13.03
CA HIS A 84 6.21 12.08 12.32
C HIS A 84 6.64 10.62 12.12
N ARG A 85 6.99 10.29 10.87
CA ARG A 85 7.40 8.95 10.50
C ARG A 85 8.87 8.95 10.09
N CYS A 86 9.69 8.23 10.85
CA CYS A 86 11.06 7.86 10.50
C CYS A 86 11.08 6.97 9.25
N SER A 87 10.95 7.61 8.08
CA SER A 87 10.89 6.96 6.78
C SER A 87 12.25 7.05 6.08
N GLN A 88 12.44 6.24 5.04
CA GLN A 88 13.64 6.33 4.20
C GLN A 88 13.80 7.73 3.57
N HIS A 89 12.70 8.44 3.37
CA HIS A 89 12.70 9.79 2.83
C HIS A 89 13.34 10.79 3.79
N VAL A 90 12.93 10.76 5.07
CA VAL A 90 13.50 11.59 6.14
C VAL A 90 14.97 11.23 6.37
N ARG A 91 15.32 9.92 6.34
CA ARG A 91 16.72 9.48 6.44
C ARG A 91 17.58 10.04 5.31
N ALA A 92 17.10 10.00 4.08
CA ALA A 92 17.83 10.49 2.91
C ALA A 92 18.06 12.01 3.00
N PHE A 93 17.08 12.75 3.53
CA PHE A 93 17.23 14.17 3.83
C PHE A 93 18.31 14.43 4.88
N PHE A 94 18.25 13.83 6.07
CA PHE A 94 19.29 14.07 7.07
C PHE A 94 20.68 13.60 6.63
N LYS A 95 20.76 12.56 5.79
CA LYS A 95 22.02 12.12 5.19
C LYS A 95 22.70 13.15 4.28
N THR A 96 21.97 14.14 3.76
CA THR A 96 22.60 15.21 2.95
C THR A 96 23.38 16.18 3.82
N PHE A 97 23.05 16.29 5.11
CA PHE A 97 23.74 17.15 6.08
C PHE A 97 24.72 16.37 6.94
N ILE A 98 24.33 15.16 7.34
CA ILE A 98 25.10 14.27 8.21
C ILE A 98 25.35 12.93 7.49
N PRO A 99 26.54 12.68 6.95
CA PRO A 99 26.83 11.47 6.16
C PRO A 99 26.56 10.16 6.94
N ASN A 100 26.82 10.17 8.25
CA ASN A 100 26.67 9.02 9.15
C ASN A 100 25.33 9.01 9.91
N PHE A 101 24.33 9.75 9.43
CA PHE A 101 23.05 9.86 10.10
C PHE A 101 22.36 8.50 10.28
N HIS A 102 21.93 8.26 11.51
CA HIS A 102 21.14 7.12 11.90
C HIS A 102 20.08 7.55 12.92
N PHE A 103 18.92 6.90 12.87
CA PHE A 103 17.88 7.11 13.87
C PHE A 103 18.23 6.30 15.12
N SER A 104 19.04 6.88 15.99
CA SER A 104 19.28 6.38 17.35
C SER A 104 17.98 6.40 18.17
N THR A 105 17.98 5.72 19.32
CA THR A 105 16.88 5.79 20.28
C THR A 105 16.68 7.21 20.81
N TYR A 106 17.76 7.98 20.96
CA TYR A 106 17.71 9.38 21.39
C TYR A 106 16.95 10.24 20.39
N ILE A 107 17.32 10.20 19.10
CA ILE A 107 16.62 10.96 18.06
C ILE A 107 15.17 10.51 17.88
N GLN A 108 14.89 9.21 17.99
CA GLN A 108 13.51 8.71 17.93
C GLN A 108 12.64 9.23 19.08
N ASN A 109 13.19 9.36 20.28
CA ASN A 109 12.49 9.99 21.41
C ASN A 109 12.37 11.50 21.21
N TYR A 110 13.43 12.13 20.71
CA TYR A 110 13.43 13.56 20.38
C TYR A 110 12.27 13.93 19.45
N PHE A 111 12.03 13.15 18.39
CA PHE A 111 10.88 13.38 17.49
C PHE A 111 9.51 13.26 18.18
N LYS A 112 9.39 12.45 19.24
CA LYS A 112 8.11 12.25 19.96
C LYS A 112 7.89 13.31 21.03
N GLU A 113 8.95 13.73 21.71
CA GLU A 113 8.88 14.68 22.82
C GLU A 113 8.90 16.13 22.33
N ASN A 114 9.55 16.39 21.18
CA ASN A 114 9.73 17.73 20.63
C ASN A 114 8.88 17.96 19.36
N VAL A 115 7.61 17.58 19.45
CA VAL A 115 6.61 17.91 18.41
C VAL A 115 6.44 19.43 18.38
N GLY A 116 6.67 20.05 17.22
CA GLY A 116 6.71 21.49 17.06
C GLY A 116 8.12 22.06 16.82
N ASN A 117 9.18 21.30 17.11
CA ASN A 117 10.54 21.70 16.75
C ASN A 117 10.81 21.47 15.26
N THR A 118 11.88 22.07 14.76
CA THR A 118 12.26 21.98 13.36
C THR A 118 13.32 20.90 13.14
N TYR A 119 13.52 20.51 11.89
CA TYR A 119 14.60 19.57 11.54
C TYR A 119 15.99 20.14 11.82
N HIS A 120 16.15 21.47 11.86
CA HIS A 120 17.37 22.10 12.34
C HIS A 120 17.71 21.67 13.77
N ASP A 121 16.73 21.69 14.67
CA ASP A 121 16.90 21.30 16.07
C ASP A 121 17.27 19.82 16.20
N VAL A 122 16.72 18.96 15.31
CA VAL A 122 17.06 17.53 15.26
C VAL A 122 18.51 17.30 14.81
N VAL A 123 18.97 18.05 13.81
CA VAL A 123 20.37 17.98 13.36
C VAL A 123 21.30 18.34 14.51
N GLN A 124 20.98 19.42 15.23
CA GLN A 124 21.77 19.85 16.39
C GLN A 124 21.77 18.79 17.50
N ALA A 125 20.59 18.28 17.88
CA ALA A 125 20.47 17.23 18.88
C ALA A 125 21.23 15.95 18.48
N TRP A 126 21.30 15.62 17.19
CA TRP A 126 22.08 14.47 16.71
C TRP A 126 23.58 14.69 16.87
N TYR A 127 24.08 15.92 16.66
CA TYR A 127 25.48 16.26 16.93
C TYR A 127 25.80 16.20 18.43
N GLU A 128 24.90 16.65 19.29
CA GLU A 128 25.06 16.57 20.75
C GLU A 128 25.08 15.13 21.29
N GLU A 129 24.43 14.18 20.61
CA GLU A 129 24.54 12.74 20.95
C GLU A 129 25.87 12.12 20.49
N GLY A 130 26.47 12.67 19.43
CA GLY A 130 27.66 12.13 18.77
C GLY A 130 29.00 12.63 19.31
N GLU A 131 29.00 13.66 20.17
CA GLU A 131 30.14 14.09 21.00
C GLU A 131 30.17 13.37 22.35
#